data_AF-A0A7M4AUG2-F1
#
_entry.id   AF-A0A7M4AUG2-F1
#
_cell.length_a   1.000
_cell.length_b   1.000
_cell.length_c   1.000
_cell.angle_alpha   90.00
_cell.angle_beta   90.00
_cell.angle_gamma   90.00
#
_symmetry.space_group_name_H-M   'P 1'
#
loop_
_entity.id
_entity.type
_entity.pdbx_description
1 polymer ?
#
loop_
_entity_poly.entity_id
_entity_poly.type
_entity_poly.pdbx_seq_one_letter_code
_entity_poly.pdbx_strand_id
1 'polypeptide(L)'
;DAASLATAGFLVAEGSIDYQHFIQQLEDTPTTPSDRGALIKGLKRVETTEAGPWTILRTNAGTLEGRLASMLNGLGADAVVVTRSKGGSTRLTARAPRSSVASGLHLGYIMEEVAKNIGGDGGGHDGAAGWSGDVHPVAAETAFIDAVARASRKGVEQ
;
A
#
# COMPACT_ATOMS: atom_id res chain seq x y z
N ASP A 1 13.43 -1.40 -13.46
CA ASP A 1 14.61 -2.27 -13.58
C ASP A 1 14.93 -2.45 -15.06
N ALA A 2 16.19 -2.24 -15.49
CA ALA A 2 16.53 -2.14 -16.92
C ALA A 2 16.34 -3.46 -17.68
N ALA A 3 16.60 -4.58 -17.01
CA ALA A 3 16.40 -5.92 -17.55
C ALA A 3 14.91 -6.20 -17.85
N SER A 4 14.00 -5.82 -16.95
CA SER A 4 12.57 -5.99 -17.15
C SER A 4 12.06 -5.21 -18.37
N LEU A 5 12.58 -3.99 -18.57
CA LEU A 5 12.22 -3.14 -19.71
C LEU A 5 12.75 -3.71 -21.03
N ALA A 6 13.98 -4.24 -21.04
CA ALA A 6 14.56 -4.89 -22.22
C ALA A 6 13.75 -6.14 -22.63
N THR A 7 13.36 -6.98 -21.66
CA THR A 7 12.52 -8.15 -21.92
C THR A 7 11.14 -7.74 -22.46
N ALA A 8 10.53 -6.70 -21.90
CA ALA A 8 9.26 -6.19 -22.42
C ALA A 8 9.41 -5.67 -23.86
N GLY A 9 10.50 -4.96 -24.16
CA GLY A 9 10.81 -4.50 -25.52
C GLY A 9 10.99 -5.65 -26.51
N PHE A 10 11.69 -6.71 -26.10
CA PHE A 10 11.84 -7.93 -26.91
C PHE A 10 10.49 -8.60 -27.20
N LEU A 11 9.61 -8.73 -26.19
CA LEU A 11 8.28 -9.34 -26.36
C LEU A 11 7.38 -8.53 -27.30
N VAL A 12 7.47 -7.20 -27.28
CA VAL A 12 6.72 -6.33 -28.20
C VAL A 12 7.30 -6.36 -29.61
N ALA A 13 8.63 -6.49 -29.75
CA ALA A 13 9.29 -6.51 -31.05
C ALA A 13 9.13 -7.86 -31.78
N GLU A 14 9.25 -8.97 -31.08
CA GLU A 14 9.15 -10.33 -31.65
C GLU A 14 7.72 -10.90 -31.60
N GLY A 15 6.90 -10.40 -30.69
CA GLY A 15 5.49 -10.77 -30.60
C GLY A 15 4.64 -9.94 -31.56
N SER A 16 3.56 -10.54 -32.07
CA SER A 16 2.51 -9.81 -32.80
C SER A 16 1.59 -9.06 -31.83
N ILE A 17 2.16 -8.24 -30.95
CA ILE A 17 1.42 -7.42 -29.99
C ILE A 17 1.19 -6.04 -30.60
N ASP A 18 -0.08 -5.69 -30.83
CA ASP A 18 -0.44 -4.30 -31.09
C ASP A 18 -0.23 -3.49 -29.82
N TYR A 19 0.85 -2.70 -29.80
CA TYR A 19 1.24 -1.90 -28.65
C TYR A 19 0.13 -0.92 -28.25
N GLN A 20 -0.57 -0.29 -29.20
CA GLN A 20 -1.62 0.66 -28.86
C GLN A 20 -2.80 -0.05 -28.21
N HIS A 21 -3.23 -1.18 -28.78
CA HIS A 21 -4.32 -1.97 -28.20
C HIS A 21 -3.94 -2.52 -26.82
N PHE A 22 -2.70 -2.96 -26.64
CA PHE A 22 -2.19 -3.47 -25.37
C PHE A 22 -2.20 -2.41 -24.26
N ILE A 23 -1.72 -1.19 -24.55
CA ILE A 23 -1.77 -0.08 -23.58
C ILE A 23 -3.21 0.27 -23.25
N GLN A 24 -4.09 0.34 -24.25
CA GLN A 24 -5.51 0.58 -24.03
C GLN A 24 -6.14 -0.48 -23.12
N GLN A 25 -5.84 -1.76 -23.34
CA GLN A 25 -6.29 -2.85 -22.46
C GLN A 25 -5.69 -2.79 -21.05
N LEU A 26 -4.46 -2.30 -20.91
CA LEU A 26 -3.80 -2.13 -19.61
C LEU A 26 -4.44 -0.99 -18.80
N GLU A 27 -4.83 0.08 -19.48
CA GLU A 27 -5.48 1.25 -18.89
C GLU A 27 -6.97 1.01 -18.62
N ASP A 28 -7.63 0.18 -19.44
CA ASP A 28 -9.01 -0.25 -19.24
C ASP A 28 -9.11 -1.20 -18.04
N THR A 29 -9.22 -0.61 -16.85
CA THR A 29 -9.68 -1.33 -15.67
C THR A 29 -11.12 -0.94 -15.34
N PRO A 30 -12.12 -1.57 -15.98
CA PRO A 30 -13.51 -1.20 -15.79
C PRO A 30 -13.86 -1.28 -14.30
N THR A 31 -14.34 -0.17 -13.75
CA THR A 31 -14.79 -0.11 -12.36
C THR A 31 -16.27 -0.41 -12.33
N THR A 32 -16.64 -1.59 -11.84
CA THR A 32 -18.05 -1.97 -11.73
C THR A 32 -18.78 -1.05 -10.73
N PRO A 33 -20.12 -0.96 -10.76
CA PRO A 33 -20.88 -0.22 -9.74
C PRO A 33 -20.57 -0.69 -8.31
N SER A 34 -20.34 -2.00 -8.12
CA SER A 34 -19.95 -2.59 -6.84
C SER A 34 -18.57 -2.14 -6.39
N ASP A 35 -17.58 -2.14 -7.29
CA ASP A 35 -16.23 -1.64 -7.00
C ASP A 35 -16.25 -0.16 -6.63
N ARG A 36 -17.00 0.64 -7.40
CA ARG A 36 -17.21 2.06 -7.13
C ARG A 36 -17.80 2.27 -5.74
N GLY A 37 -18.84 1.51 -5.40
CA GLY A 37 -19.47 1.55 -4.09
C GLY A 37 -18.52 1.17 -2.96
N ALA A 38 -17.68 0.15 -3.15
CA ALA A 38 -16.68 -0.28 -2.18
C ALA A 38 -15.61 0.80 -1.95
N LEU A 39 -15.05 1.37 -3.03
CA LEU A 39 -14.05 2.43 -2.97
C LEU A 39 -14.59 3.69 -2.27
N ILE A 40 -15.78 4.16 -2.65
CA ILE A 40 -16.40 5.34 -2.02
C ILE A 40 -16.64 5.10 -0.52
N LYS A 41 -17.11 3.90 -0.13
CA LYS A 41 -17.29 3.56 1.29
C LYS A 41 -15.97 3.57 2.07
N GLY A 42 -14.89 3.08 1.47
CA GLY A 42 -13.55 3.15 2.05
C GLY A 42 -13.05 4.59 2.19
N LEU A 43 -13.21 5.40 1.15
CA LEU A 43 -12.83 6.82 1.17
C LEU A 43 -13.57 7.63 2.25
N LYS A 44 -14.86 7.33 2.47
CA LYS A 44 -15.66 8.00 3.51
C LYS A 44 -15.20 7.74 4.95
N ARG A 45 -14.35 6.73 5.18
CA ARG A 45 -13.85 6.34 6.51
C ARG A 45 -12.38 6.67 6.71
N VAL A 46 -11.78 7.43 5.79
CA VAL A 46 -10.39 7.81 5.88
C VAL A 46 -10.21 8.75 7.07
N GLU A 47 -9.26 8.40 7.92
CA GLU A 47 -8.81 9.23 9.03
C GLU A 47 -7.32 9.53 8.85
N THR A 48 -6.91 10.70 9.35
CA THR A 48 -5.50 11.07 9.45
C THR A 48 -5.01 10.79 10.87
N THR A 49 -3.79 10.28 11.01
CA THR A 49 -3.16 10.04 12.30
C THR A 49 -1.68 10.38 12.23
N GLU A 50 -1.19 11.15 13.20
CA GLU A 50 0.23 11.40 13.35
C GLU A 50 0.91 10.24 14.08
N ALA A 51 2.01 9.77 13.52
CA ALA A 51 2.83 8.69 14.04
C ALA A 51 4.28 9.15 14.11
N GLY A 52 4.66 9.71 15.26
CA GLY A 52 5.97 10.35 15.42
C GLY A 52 6.12 11.49 14.40
N PRO A 53 7.15 11.47 13.54
CA PRO A 53 7.36 12.52 12.52
C PRO A 53 6.59 12.29 11.21
N TRP A 54 5.68 11.31 11.14
CA TRP A 54 4.99 10.91 9.92
C TRP A 54 3.48 11.09 10.02
N THR A 55 2.87 11.61 8.95
CA THR A 55 1.42 11.69 8.83
C THR A 55 0.87 10.50 8.05
N ILE A 56 0.00 9.70 8.67
CA ILE A 56 -0.57 8.48 8.10
C ILE A 56 -2.06 8.69 7.74
N LEU A 57 -2.48 8.22 6.56
CA LEU A 57 -3.90 8.00 6.26
C LEU A 57 -4.27 6.54 6.53
N ARG A 58 -5.33 6.34 7.31
CA ARG A 58 -5.84 5.01 7.65
C ARG A 58 -7.30 4.86 7.27
N THR A 59 -7.68 3.68 6.80
CA THR A 59 -9.08 3.34 6.53
C THR A 59 -9.27 1.83 6.53
N ASN A 60 -10.52 1.38 6.42
CA ASN A 60 -10.85 -0.02 6.21
C ASN A 60 -11.58 -0.27 4.88
N ALA A 61 -11.35 -1.45 4.31
CA ALA A 61 -11.99 -1.90 3.09
C ALA A 61 -12.40 -3.37 3.17
N GLY A 62 -13.58 -3.70 2.62
CA GLY A 62 -14.03 -5.09 2.51
C GLY A 62 -13.42 -5.83 1.31
N THR A 63 -13.03 -5.09 0.28
CA THR A 63 -12.40 -5.53 -0.97
C THR A 63 -11.56 -4.37 -1.54
N LEU A 64 -10.72 -4.65 -2.54
CA LEU A 64 -9.94 -3.65 -3.27
C LEU A 64 -8.97 -2.83 -2.38
N GLU A 65 -8.46 -3.41 -1.28
CA GLU A 65 -7.57 -2.69 -0.36
C GLU A 65 -6.36 -2.07 -1.06
N GLY A 66 -5.76 -2.78 -2.02
CA GLY A 66 -4.62 -2.28 -2.80
C GLY A 66 -4.95 -1.08 -3.69
N ARG A 67 -6.15 -1.05 -4.30
CA ARG A 67 -6.58 0.09 -5.14
C ARG A 67 -6.86 1.32 -4.28
N LEU A 68 -7.55 1.12 -3.16
CA LEU A 68 -7.83 2.21 -2.21
C LEU A 68 -6.52 2.77 -1.64
N ALA A 69 -5.57 1.91 -1.25
CA ALA A 69 -4.28 2.34 -0.74
C ALA A 69 -3.50 3.17 -1.78
N SER A 70 -3.49 2.75 -3.05
CA SER A 70 -2.86 3.50 -4.13
C SER A 70 -3.51 4.86 -4.37
N MET A 71 -4.85 4.96 -4.33
CA MET A 71 -5.55 6.24 -4.48
C MET A 71 -5.19 7.21 -3.35
N LEU A 72 -5.20 6.72 -2.11
CA LEU A 72 -4.87 7.53 -0.93
C LEU A 72 -3.40 7.96 -0.91
N ASN A 73 -2.49 7.14 -1.46
CA ASN A 73 -1.07 7.46 -1.53
C ASN A 73 -0.81 8.72 -2.37
N GLY A 74 -1.71 9.05 -3.30
CA GLY A 74 -1.65 10.27 -4.10
C GLY A 74 -2.10 11.54 -3.37
N LEU A 75 -2.65 11.45 -2.15
CA LEU A 75 -3.17 12.60 -1.40
C LEU A 75 -2.11 13.36 -0.57
N GLY A 76 -0.85 12.90 -0.60
CA GLY A 76 0.28 13.61 0.02
C GLY A 76 0.57 13.25 1.47
N ALA A 77 0.02 12.15 1.99
CA ALA A 77 0.41 11.59 3.29
C ALA A 77 1.75 10.85 3.21
N ASP A 78 2.44 10.73 4.35
CA ASP A 78 3.73 10.04 4.43
C ASP A 78 3.58 8.51 4.34
N ALA A 79 2.45 7.98 4.78
CA ALA A 79 2.05 6.60 4.55
C ALA A 79 0.54 6.45 4.50
N VAL A 80 0.12 5.34 3.92
CA VAL A 80 -1.27 4.89 3.91
C VAL A 80 -1.31 3.47 4.45
N VAL A 81 -2.32 3.17 5.27
CA VAL A 81 -2.67 1.80 5.65
C VAL A 81 -4.16 1.54 5.40
N VAL A 82 -4.46 0.45 4.71
CA VAL A 82 -5.83 -0.04 4.53
C VAL A 82 -5.98 -1.37 5.23
N THR A 83 -6.89 -1.40 6.19
CA THR A 83 -7.20 -2.58 7.00
C THR A 83 -8.37 -3.35 6.38
N ARG A 84 -8.19 -4.64 6.17
CA ARG A 84 -9.27 -5.57 5.79
C ARG A 84 -9.37 -6.66 6.82
N SER A 85 -10.59 -6.98 7.24
CA SER A 85 -10.86 -8.10 8.13
C SER A 85 -11.98 -8.95 7.56
N LYS A 86 -11.72 -10.25 7.41
CA LYS A 86 -12.70 -11.21 6.90
C LYS A 86 -12.39 -12.60 7.46
N GLY A 87 -13.40 -13.25 8.04
CA GLY A 87 -13.30 -14.65 8.47
C GLY A 87 -12.27 -14.89 9.57
N GLY A 88 -12.11 -13.94 10.50
CA GLY A 88 -11.15 -14.05 11.61
C GLY A 88 -9.72 -13.62 11.27
N SER A 89 -9.39 -13.46 9.98
CA SER A 89 -8.09 -12.99 9.53
C SER A 89 -8.11 -11.49 9.20
N THR A 90 -7.05 -10.80 9.60
CA THR A 90 -6.82 -9.38 9.32
C THR A 90 -5.67 -9.24 8.34
N ARG A 91 -5.80 -8.30 7.41
CA ARG A 91 -4.76 -7.91 6.46
C ARG A 91 -4.58 -6.40 6.47
N LEU A 92 -3.34 -5.95 6.55
CA LEU A 92 -2.94 -4.57 6.32
C LEU A 92 -2.30 -4.47 4.93
N THR A 93 -2.69 -3.46 4.17
CA THR A 93 -2.02 -3.08 2.92
C THR A 93 -1.52 -1.66 3.06
N ALA A 94 -0.21 -1.48 2.97
CA ALA A 94 0.42 -0.18 3.14
C ALA A 94 1.11 0.32 1.89
N ARG A 95 1.11 1.65 1.73
CA ARG A 95 1.80 2.39 0.67
C ARG A 95 2.50 3.59 1.26
N ALA A 96 3.66 3.94 0.70
CA ALA A 96 4.36 5.17 1.01
C ALA A 96 4.83 5.81 -0.30
N PRO A 97 4.78 7.15 -0.42
CA PRO A 97 5.37 7.84 -1.55
C PRO A 97 6.90 7.73 -1.50
N ARG A 98 7.55 7.89 -2.66
CA ARG A 98 9.01 7.82 -2.78
C ARG A 98 9.74 8.83 -1.88
N SER A 99 9.15 10.00 -1.64
CA SER A 99 9.67 11.02 -0.72
C SER A 99 9.80 10.50 0.71
N SER A 100 8.79 9.81 1.23
CA SER A 100 8.81 9.26 2.59
C SER A 100 9.75 8.05 2.69
N VAL A 101 9.79 7.21 1.65
CA VAL A 101 10.78 6.12 1.54
C VAL A 101 12.22 6.67 1.57
N ALA A 102 12.52 7.68 0.75
CA ALA A 102 13.83 8.33 0.73
C ALA A 102 14.17 8.98 2.08
N SER A 103 13.15 9.49 2.78
CA SER A 103 13.27 10.06 4.12
C SER A 103 13.43 9.01 5.24
N GLY A 104 13.41 7.71 4.92
CA GLY A 104 13.69 6.62 5.87
C GLY A 104 12.51 5.69 6.19
N LEU A 105 11.34 5.89 5.58
CA LEU A 105 10.16 5.06 5.85
C LEU A 105 10.12 3.81 4.96
N HIS A 106 10.78 2.72 5.39
CA HIS A 106 10.78 1.45 4.66
C HIS A 106 9.66 0.51 5.13
N LEU A 107 8.55 0.44 4.38
CA LEU A 107 7.36 -0.30 4.78
C LEU A 107 7.56 -1.81 4.90
N GLY A 108 8.42 -2.41 4.07
CA GLY A 108 8.76 -3.85 4.18
C GLY A 108 9.26 -4.23 5.58
N TYR A 109 10.31 -3.55 6.05
CA TYR A 109 10.86 -3.73 7.41
C TYR A 109 9.85 -3.40 8.51
N ILE A 110 9.02 -2.37 8.34
CA ILE A 110 7.94 -2.06 9.29
C ILE A 110 6.97 -3.23 9.41
N MET A 111 6.54 -3.83 8.29
CA MET A 111 5.62 -4.96 8.33
C MET A 111 6.27 -6.24 8.89
N GLU A 112 7.57 -6.46 8.65
CA GLU A 112 8.33 -7.52 9.31
C GLU A 112 8.42 -7.31 10.83
N GLU A 113 8.60 -6.07 11.29
CA GLU A 113 8.59 -5.73 12.72
C GLU A 113 7.21 -5.95 13.34
N VAL A 114 6.14 -5.54 12.65
CA VAL A 114 4.76 -5.84 13.06
C VAL A 114 4.57 -7.35 13.19
N ALA A 115 4.99 -8.15 12.21
CA ALA A 115 4.91 -9.61 12.28
C ALA A 115 5.67 -10.20 13.48
N LYS A 116 6.84 -9.66 13.83
CA LYS A 116 7.61 -10.08 15.01
C LYS A 116 6.89 -9.76 16.32
N ASN A 117 6.17 -8.64 16.38
CA ASN A 117 5.53 -8.15 17.61
C ASN A 117 4.17 -8.79 17.89
N ILE A 118 3.35 -9.00 16.85
CA ILE A 118 1.97 -9.50 16.99
C ILE A 118 1.72 -10.84 16.30
N GLY A 119 2.76 -11.48 15.75
CA GLY A 119 2.65 -12.68 14.94
C GLY A 119 2.15 -12.40 13.53
N GLY A 120 1.81 -13.46 12.78
CA GLY A 120 1.40 -13.37 11.39
C GLY A 120 2.58 -13.31 10.41
N ASP A 121 2.30 -12.88 9.19
CA ASP A 121 3.26 -12.74 8.09
C ASP A 121 3.27 -11.30 7.60
N GLY A 122 4.47 -10.71 7.47
CA GLY A 122 4.61 -9.31 7.11
C GLY A 122 5.90 -9.05 6.33
N GLY A 123 5.80 -8.20 5.31
CA GLY A 123 6.93 -7.84 4.45
C GLY A 123 6.50 -7.14 3.16
N GLY A 124 7.42 -7.03 2.22
CA GLY A 124 7.22 -6.38 0.92
C GLY A 124 8.35 -5.43 0.56
N HIS A 125 8.06 -4.49 -0.32
CA HIS A 125 9.01 -3.49 -0.77
C HIS A 125 8.97 -2.21 0.08
N ASP A 126 9.98 -1.37 -0.10
CA ASP A 126 10.15 -0.09 0.59
C ASP A 126 8.90 0.81 0.56
N GLY A 127 8.25 0.98 -0.60
CA GLY A 127 7.06 1.80 -0.78
C GLY A 127 5.72 1.05 -0.84
N ALA A 128 5.74 -0.29 -0.76
CA ALA A 128 4.53 -1.11 -0.82
C ALA A 128 4.74 -2.43 -0.09
N ALA A 129 4.02 -2.61 1.01
CA ALA A 129 4.15 -3.76 1.89
C ALA A 129 2.79 -4.17 2.46
N GLY A 130 2.74 -5.35 3.07
CA GLY A 130 1.54 -5.83 3.74
C GLY A 130 1.86 -6.70 4.93
N TRP A 131 0.85 -6.88 5.76
CA TRP A 131 0.86 -7.82 6.87
C TRP A 131 -0.45 -8.59 6.88
N SER A 132 -0.45 -9.85 7.30
CA SER A 132 -1.65 -10.64 7.54
C SER A 132 -1.50 -11.59 8.72
N GLY A 133 -2.59 -11.79 9.46
CA GLY A 133 -2.63 -12.72 10.58
C GLY A 133 -3.96 -12.70 11.32
N ASP A 134 -4.10 -13.62 12.26
CA ASP A 134 -5.31 -13.79 13.08
C ASP A 134 -5.27 -12.89 14.32
N VAL A 135 -5.11 -11.58 14.07
CA VAL A 135 -5.08 -10.53 15.09
C VAL A 135 -6.25 -9.59 14.87
N HIS A 136 -6.80 -9.05 15.96
CA HIS A 136 -7.89 -8.08 15.88
C HIS A 136 -7.45 -6.85 15.05
N PRO A 137 -8.30 -6.30 14.15
CA PRO A 137 -7.94 -5.21 13.25
C PRO A 137 -7.33 -3.99 13.95
N VAL A 138 -7.90 -3.60 15.09
CA VAL A 138 -7.42 -2.47 15.88
C VAL A 138 -6.01 -2.73 16.41
N ALA A 139 -5.70 -3.95 16.84
CA ALA A 139 -4.38 -4.29 17.36
C ALA A 139 -3.33 -4.31 16.23
N ALA A 140 -3.68 -4.87 15.06
CA ALA A 140 -2.81 -4.85 13.89
C ALA A 140 -2.51 -3.41 13.42
N GLU A 141 -3.54 -2.56 13.32
CA GLU A 141 -3.38 -1.17 12.92
C GLU A 141 -2.59 -0.36 13.95
N THR A 142 -2.82 -0.59 15.25
CA THR A 142 -2.05 0.04 16.33
C THR A 142 -0.58 -0.35 16.26
N ALA A 143 -0.28 -1.63 16.06
CA ALA A 143 1.10 -2.10 15.93
C ALA A 143 1.81 -1.48 14.73
N PHE A 144 1.10 -1.30 13.61
CA PHE A 144 1.63 -0.60 12.44
C PHE A 144 1.91 0.88 12.74
N ILE A 145 0.97 1.62 13.33
CA ILE A 145 1.14 3.03 13.69
C ILE A 145 2.32 3.22 14.64
N ASP A 146 2.43 2.35 15.64
CA ASP A 146 3.52 2.34 16.62
C ASP A 146 4.89 2.06 15.97
N ALA A 147 4.98 1.08 15.05
CA ALA A 147 6.20 0.81 14.30
C ALA A 147 6.60 1.97 13.38
N VAL A 148 5.63 2.62 12.71
CA VAL A 148 5.89 3.83 11.92
C VAL A 148 6.36 4.98 12.82
N ALA A 149 5.77 5.16 14.00
CA ALA A 149 6.14 6.22 14.93
C ALA A 149 7.59 6.13 15.42
N ARG A 150 8.16 4.91 15.46
CA ARG A 150 9.58 4.68 15.77
C ARG A 150 10.53 4.94 14.61
N ALA A 151 10.04 5.00 13.37
CA ALA A 151 10.89 5.23 12.22
C ALA A 151 11.42 6.67 12.23
N SER A 152 12.75 6.82 12.22
CA SER A 152 13.38 8.15 12.18
C SER A 152 13.22 8.79 10.80
N ARG A 153 12.83 10.07 10.77
CA ARG A 153 12.79 10.87 9.54
C ARG A 153 14.15 11.51 9.31
N LYS A 154 14.82 11.15 8.22
CA LYS A 154 16.04 11.82 7.76
C LYS A 154 15.66 13.23 7.31
N GLY A 155 16.45 14.23 7.72
CA GLY A 155 16.20 15.62 7.36
C GLY A 155 16.16 15.80 5.85
N VAL A 156 15.13 16.52 5.37
CA VAL A 156 15.16 17.10 4.03
C VAL A 156 16.12 18.28 4.14
N GLU A 157 17.34 18.14 3.62
CA GLU A 157 18.17 19.32 3.33
C GLU A 157 17.34 20.20 2.40
N GLN A 158 17.01 21.41 2.87
CA GLN A 158 16.35 22.46 2.08
C GLN A 158 17.36 23.10 1.13
#